data_AF-F6ZUX6-F1
#
_entry.id   AF-F6ZUX6-F1
#
_cell.length_a   1.000
_cell.length_b   1.000
_cell.length_c   1.000
_cell.angle_alpha   90.00
_cell.angle_beta   90.00
_cell.angle_gamma   90.00
#
_symmetry.space_group_name_H-M   'P 1'
#
loop_
_entity.id
_entity.type
_entity.pdbx_description
1 polymer ?
#
loop_
_entity_poly.entity_id
_entity_poly.type
_entity_poly.pdbx_seq_one_letter_code
_entity_poly.pdbx_strand_id
1 'polypeptide(L)'
;MIDSLNPRQVVVPPSYMTPPPEAPHHTELKLELKNKVEILNRNTVIKLNVKRSNEKVNLEPDLAASLHPTQMKPGVLAAPLSTMSTERNNKHLFKPIYKRVQTTGGGRKRKFYEEVSHRPLIYGKLEINAFVDCLKQEGFAEAKVESSSTGKMIILKDTIIQIEDGSTHIVCEGNESLRIKLRDILLKNLNSAS
;
A
#
# COMPACT_ATOMS: atom_id res chain seq x y z
N MET A 1 18.96 29.80 -20.35
CA MET A 1 18.06 29.99 -19.18
C MET A 1 16.87 29.02 -19.18
N ILE A 2 16.26 28.71 -20.33
CA ILE A 2 15.22 27.66 -20.42
C ILE A 2 15.83 26.26 -20.46
N ASP A 3 16.94 26.07 -21.19
CA ASP A 3 17.64 24.77 -21.25
C ASP A 3 18.15 24.29 -19.88
N SER A 4 18.54 25.21 -18.99
CA SER A 4 18.98 24.85 -17.63
C SER A 4 17.87 24.27 -16.75
N LEU A 5 16.60 24.45 -17.13
CA LEU A 5 15.45 23.89 -16.43
C LEU A 5 15.16 22.43 -16.82
N ASN A 6 15.82 21.91 -17.85
CA ASN A 6 15.57 20.58 -18.43
C ASN A 6 14.06 20.23 -18.52
N PRO A 7 13.24 21.10 -19.15
CA PRO A 7 11.79 20.88 -19.22
C PRO A 7 11.47 19.63 -20.04
N ARG A 8 10.51 18.82 -19.56
CA ARG A 8 10.08 17.60 -20.24
C ARG A 8 9.38 17.86 -21.58
N GLN A 9 8.69 18.98 -21.70
CA GLN A 9 7.97 19.42 -22.89
C GLN A 9 7.96 20.95 -22.89
N VAL A 10 8.26 21.57 -24.04
CA VAL A 10 8.22 23.02 -24.18
C VAL A 10 7.14 23.38 -25.19
N VAL A 11 6.29 24.33 -24.85
CA VAL A 11 5.25 24.84 -25.75
C VAL A 11 5.46 26.33 -25.92
N VAL A 12 5.57 26.79 -27.17
CA VAL A 12 5.79 28.20 -27.47
C VAL A 12 4.88 28.69 -28.59
N PRO A 13 4.50 29.97 -28.56
CA PRO A 13 3.89 30.63 -29.72
C PRO A 13 4.81 30.59 -30.96
N PRO A 14 4.24 30.55 -32.18
CA PRO A 14 5.00 30.53 -33.43
C PRO A 14 5.90 31.76 -33.59
N SER A 15 5.52 32.90 -33.03
CA SER A 15 6.29 34.15 -33.10
C SER A 15 7.70 34.05 -32.51
N TYR A 16 7.95 33.10 -31.61
CA TYR A 16 9.29 32.89 -31.04
C TYR A 16 10.15 31.91 -31.84
N MET A 17 9.59 31.27 -32.87
CA MET A 17 10.29 30.31 -33.73
C MET A 17 10.84 30.93 -35.01
N THR A 18 10.59 32.22 -35.22
CA THR A 18 11.04 33.01 -36.36
C THR A 18 11.65 34.31 -35.86
N PRO A 19 12.70 34.85 -36.53
CA PRO A 19 13.21 36.17 -36.20
C PRO A 19 12.11 37.23 -36.37
N PRO A 20 12.11 38.30 -35.56
CA PRO A 20 11.11 39.36 -35.67
C PRO A 20 11.09 39.98 -37.06
N PRO A 21 9.90 40.32 -37.61
CA PRO A 21 9.79 40.91 -38.93
C PRO A 21 10.45 42.30 -39.02
N GLU A 22 10.56 43.02 -37.91
CA GLU A 22 11.26 44.30 -37.79
C GLU A 22 12.79 44.17 -37.90
N ALA A 23 13.31 42.96 -37.64
CA ALA A 23 14.73 42.68 -37.50
C ALA A 23 15.07 41.27 -38.03
N PRO A 24 14.85 40.99 -39.33
CA PRO A 24 14.93 39.63 -39.88
C PRO A 24 16.35 39.05 -39.86
N HIS A 25 17.38 39.90 -39.79
CA HIS A 25 18.78 39.50 -39.72
C HIS A 25 19.19 39.04 -38.30
N HIS A 26 18.40 39.35 -37.28
CA HIS A 26 18.69 39.03 -35.89
C HIS A 26 18.17 37.63 -35.54
N THR A 27 18.87 36.61 -36.03
CA THR A 27 18.52 35.19 -35.81
C THR A 27 18.70 34.75 -34.36
N GLU A 28 19.52 35.47 -33.58
CA GLU A 28 19.71 35.24 -32.14
C GLU A 28 18.45 35.52 -31.30
N LEU A 29 17.47 36.23 -31.87
CA LEU A 29 16.20 36.54 -31.21
C LEU A 29 15.18 35.39 -31.32
N LYS A 30 15.46 34.37 -32.13
CA LYS A 30 14.67 33.14 -32.20
C LYS A 30 15.00 32.23 -31.01
N LEU A 31 13.99 31.55 -30.47
CA LEU A 31 14.20 30.49 -29.50
C LEU A 31 14.85 29.27 -30.16
N GLU A 32 16.11 29.03 -29.81
CA GLU A 32 16.80 27.77 -30.06
C GLU A 32 16.84 26.97 -28.76
N LEU A 33 16.09 25.86 -28.73
CA LEU A 33 15.93 25.02 -27.56
C LEU A 33 16.40 23.61 -27.89
N LYS A 34 17.15 22.98 -26.98
CA LYS A 34 17.63 21.61 -27.16
C LYS A 34 16.51 20.57 -27.02
N ASN A 35 15.47 20.91 -26.26
CA ASN A 35 14.38 20.01 -25.94
C ASN A 35 13.28 20.05 -27.02
N LYS A 36 12.45 18.99 -27.09
CA LYS A 36 11.31 18.96 -28.01
C LYS A 36 10.37 20.14 -27.75
N VAL A 37 10.17 20.96 -28.77
CA VAL A 37 9.26 22.10 -28.75
C VAL A 37 8.01 21.82 -29.56
N GLU A 38 6.84 22.16 -29.02
CA GLU A 38 5.56 22.12 -29.72
C GLU A 38 5.04 23.55 -29.90
N ILE A 39 4.56 23.86 -31.11
CA ILE A 39 4.11 25.19 -31.48
C ILE A 39 2.62 25.35 -31.16
N LEU A 40 2.29 26.33 -30.31
CA LEU A 40 0.90 26.65 -29.96
C LEU A 40 0.31 27.63 -30.98
N ASN A 41 -0.47 27.08 -31.91
CA ASN A 41 -1.24 27.86 -32.86
C ASN A 41 -2.61 28.24 -32.29
N ARG A 42 -3.20 29.32 -32.82
CA ARG A 42 -4.57 29.70 -32.48
C ARG A 42 -5.51 28.53 -32.79
N ASN A 43 -6.48 28.30 -31.90
CA ASN A 43 -7.48 27.24 -32.00
C ASN A 43 -6.91 25.82 -32.07
N THR A 44 -5.69 25.61 -31.57
CA THR A 44 -5.11 24.26 -31.46
C THR A 44 -5.12 23.77 -30.01
N VAL A 45 -5.36 22.47 -29.85
CA VAL A 45 -5.31 21.79 -28.55
C VAL A 45 -4.01 20.99 -28.48
N ILE A 46 -3.13 21.37 -27.57
CA ILE A 46 -1.90 20.63 -27.28
C ILE A 46 -2.12 19.76 -26.05
N LYS A 47 -1.90 18.45 -26.19
CA LYS A 47 -1.97 17.50 -25.08
C LYS A 47 -0.64 17.51 -24.33
N LEU A 48 -0.64 18.12 -23.15
CA LEU A 48 0.51 18.11 -22.25
C LEU A 48 0.57 16.80 -21.47
N ASN A 49 1.75 16.18 -21.44
CA ASN A 49 1.97 14.93 -20.70
C ASN A 49 2.26 15.21 -19.22
N VAL A 50 1.21 15.59 -18.47
CA VAL A 50 1.31 15.92 -17.02
C VAL A 50 1.08 14.70 -16.12
N LYS A 51 1.34 13.47 -16.62
CA LYS A 51 1.13 12.25 -15.83
C LYS A 51 2.07 12.23 -14.62
N ARG A 52 1.49 12.24 -13.42
CA ARG A 52 2.23 12.02 -12.16
C ARG A 52 2.41 10.52 -11.97
N SER A 53 3.64 10.09 -11.70
CA SER A 53 3.93 8.70 -11.32
C SER A 53 3.83 8.48 -9.82
N ASN A 54 4.05 9.53 -9.04
CA ASN A 54 4.09 9.49 -7.58
C ASN A 54 3.19 10.59 -7.01
N GLU A 55 2.55 10.25 -5.90
CA GLU A 55 1.69 11.15 -5.15
C GLU A 55 2.20 11.27 -3.71
N LYS A 56 2.05 12.46 -3.14
CA LYS A 56 2.40 12.69 -1.73
C LYS A 56 1.13 12.57 -0.90
N VAL A 57 1.20 11.71 0.12
CA VAL A 57 0.13 11.51 1.09
C VAL A 57 0.64 11.92 2.47
N ASN A 58 -0.21 12.56 3.25
CA ASN A 58 0.05 12.83 4.66
C ASN A 58 -0.61 11.74 5.52
N LEU A 59 0.11 11.27 6.53
CA LEU A 59 -0.41 10.30 7.50
C LEU A 59 -0.74 11.02 8.80
N GLU A 60 -1.85 10.66 9.42
CA GLU A 60 -2.14 11.06 10.80
C GLU A 60 -1.13 10.40 11.78
N PRO A 61 -0.72 11.06 12.88
CA PRO A 61 0.35 10.56 13.75
C PRO A 61 0.11 9.14 14.28
N ASP A 62 -1.12 8.84 14.70
CA ASP A 62 -1.49 7.52 15.24
C ASP A 62 -1.33 6.42 14.18
N LEU A 63 -1.68 6.73 12.93
CA LEU A 63 -1.48 5.82 11.82
C LEU A 63 0.00 5.60 11.53
N ALA A 64 0.79 6.67 11.51
CA ALA A 64 2.23 6.60 11.26
C ALA A 64 2.94 5.76 12.33
N ALA A 65 2.56 5.91 13.60
CA ALA A 65 3.12 5.14 14.72
C ALA A 65 2.79 3.65 14.63
N SER A 66 1.68 3.27 14.00
CA SER A 66 1.28 1.88 13.83
C SER A 66 2.02 1.13 12.72
N LEU A 67 2.72 1.83 11.83
CA LEU A 67 3.38 1.23 10.67
C LEU A 67 4.71 0.59 11.04
N HIS A 68 4.93 -0.62 10.53
CA HIS A 68 6.15 -1.39 10.69
C HIS A 68 6.71 -1.73 9.30
N PRO A 69 7.53 -0.85 8.69
CA PRO A 69 8.10 -1.08 7.37
C PRO A 69 9.16 -2.18 7.39
N THR A 70 9.02 -3.14 6.47
CA THR A 70 9.97 -4.23 6.26
C THR A 70 10.70 -4.03 4.94
N GLN A 71 11.98 -4.38 4.89
CA GLN A 71 12.79 -4.25 3.68
C GLN A 71 12.41 -5.31 2.65
N MET A 72 11.86 -4.89 1.50
CA MET A 72 11.57 -5.80 0.39
C MET A 72 12.73 -5.91 -0.60
N LYS A 73 13.45 -4.80 -0.81
CA LYS A 73 14.64 -4.70 -1.67
C LYS A 73 15.62 -3.70 -1.05
N PRO A 74 16.91 -3.71 -1.40
CA PRO A 74 17.85 -2.68 -0.99
C PRO A 74 17.29 -1.28 -1.31
N GLY A 75 17.15 -0.42 -0.29
CA GLY A 75 16.57 0.92 -0.43
C GLY A 75 15.04 1.01 -0.55
N VAL A 76 14.30 -0.10 -0.50
CA VAL A 76 12.83 -0.12 -0.57
C VAL A 76 12.24 -0.81 0.65
N LEU A 77 11.61 -0.01 1.52
CA LEU A 77 10.82 -0.48 2.65
C LEU A 77 9.33 -0.47 2.27
N ALA A 78 8.59 -1.48 2.67
CA ALA A 78 7.15 -1.55 2.49
C ALA A 78 6.47 -1.96 3.81
N ALA A 79 5.33 -1.35 4.10
CA ALA A 79 4.47 -1.74 5.20
C ALA A 79 3.04 -1.93 4.65
N PRO A 80 2.30 -2.93 5.14
CA PRO A 80 0.89 -3.04 4.81
C PRO A 80 0.13 -1.88 5.47
N LEU A 81 -0.89 -1.36 4.79
CA LEU A 81 -1.58 -0.14 5.22
C LEU A 81 -3.10 -0.28 4.99
N SER A 82 -3.87 -0.16 6.07
CA SER A 82 -5.33 -0.11 6.06
C SER A 82 -5.80 1.21 6.64
N THR A 83 -6.40 2.08 5.83
CA THR A 83 -6.69 3.46 6.22
C THR A 83 -7.98 3.99 5.63
N MET A 84 -8.55 5.01 6.28
CA MET A 84 -9.53 5.88 5.64
C MET A 84 -8.79 6.99 4.89
N SER A 85 -9.10 7.15 3.60
CA SER A 85 -8.55 8.22 2.77
C SER A 85 -9.50 9.42 2.72
N THR A 86 -8.94 10.61 2.89
CA THR A 86 -9.65 11.88 2.66
C THR A 86 -8.86 12.71 1.66
N GLU A 87 -9.53 13.15 0.58
CA GLU A 87 -8.92 13.95 -0.47
C GLU A 87 -9.55 15.33 -0.50
N ARG A 88 -8.70 16.37 -0.49
CA ARG A 88 -9.14 17.75 -0.68
C ARG A 88 -8.05 18.55 -1.38
N ASN A 89 -8.37 19.17 -2.52
CA ASN A 89 -7.46 20.03 -3.28
C ASN A 89 -6.13 19.32 -3.65
N ASN A 90 -6.18 18.09 -4.16
CA ASN A 90 -5.00 17.25 -4.47
C ASN A 90 -4.06 17.02 -3.27
N LYS A 91 -4.61 17.12 -2.05
CA LYS A 91 -3.94 16.72 -0.82
C LYS A 91 -4.67 15.51 -0.28
N HIS A 92 -3.91 14.44 -0.08
CA HIS A 92 -4.41 13.18 0.45
C HIS A 92 -3.99 13.07 1.91
N LEU A 93 -4.95 12.78 2.78
CA LEU A 93 -4.72 12.51 4.20
C LEU A 93 -5.26 11.12 4.52
N PHE A 94 -4.39 10.26 5.00
CA PHE A 94 -4.76 8.94 5.50
C PHE A 94 -4.93 8.97 7.01
N LYS A 95 -6.06 8.43 7.45
CA LYS A 95 -6.47 8.34 8.85
C LYS A 95 -6.59 6.88 9.28
N PRO A 96 -6.38 6.58 10.57
CA PRO A 96 -6.73 5.30 11.13
C PRO A 96 -8.22 4.98 10.91
N ILE A 97 -8.54 3.70 10.89
CA ILE A 97 -9.93 3.24 10.86
C ILE A 97 -10.43 3.22 12.30
N TYR A 98 -11.37 4.09 12.65
CA TYR A 98 -11.95 4.15 13.99
C TYR A 98 -13.19 3.24 14.11
N LYS A 99 -13.33 2.51 15.22
CA LYS A 99 -14.56 1.84 15.64
C LYS A 99 -15.25 2.68 16.70
N ARG A 100 -16.57 2.80 16.58
CA ARG A 100 -17.40 3.42 17.63
C ARG A 100 -17.63 2.42 18.75
N VAL A 101 -17.13 2.73 19.93
CA VAL A 101 -17.34 1.93 21.14
C VAL A 101 -18.32 2.66 22.05
N GLN A 102 -19.33 1.91 22.54
CA GLN A 102 -20.29 2.43 23.51
C GLN A 102 -19.64 2.46 24.89
N THR A 103 -19.69 3.61 25.57
CA THR A 103 -19.28 3.67 26.97
C THR A 103 -20.34 3.00 27.85
N THR A 104 -19.94 2.05 28.68
CA THR A 104 -20.77 1.40 29.71
C THR A 104 -21.06 2.38 30.84
N GLY A 105 -21.95 3.34 30.61
CA GLY A 105 -22.35 4.35 31.60
C GLY A 105 -23.77 4.82 31.34
N GLY A 106 -24.71 4.34 32.15
CA GLY A 106 -26.14 4.59 32.01
C GLY A 106 -26.50 6.05 32.20
N GLY A 107 -26.78 6.75 31.10
CA GLY A 107 -27.36 8.09 31.08
C GLY A 107 -28.03 8.36 29.74
N ARG A 108 -29.12 9.14 29.74
CA ARG A 108 -30.06 9.35 28.60
C ARG A 108 -29.47 9.86 27.28
N LYS A 109 -28.15 10.08 27.18
CA LYS A 109 -27.42 10.30 25.93
C LYS A 109 -26.26 9.32 25.86
N ARG A 110 -26.38 8.28 25.03
CA ARG A 110 -25.30 7.30 24.79
C ARG A 110 -24.07 8.05 24.28
N LYS A 111 -23.02 8.12 25.10
CA LYS A 111 -21.71 8.64 24.69
C LYS A 111 -20.98 7.53 23.93
N PHE A 112 -20.45 7.86 22.76
CA PHE A 112 -19.58 7.00 21.99
C PHE A 112 -18.19 7.62 21.99
N TYR A 113 -17.15 6.80 22.05
CA TYR A 113 -15.80 7.23 21.72
C TYR A 113 -15.30 6.48 20.49
N GLU A 114 -14.40 7.12 19.75
CA GLU A 114 -13.72 6.52 18.62
C GLU A 114 -12.45 5.84 19.13
N GLU A 115 -12.40 4.52 19.00
CA GLU A 115 -11.23 3.72 19.31
C GLU A 115 -10.59 3.30 17.99
N VAL A 116 -9.25 3.36 17.90
CA VAL A 116 -8.57 2.96 16.67
C VAL A 116 -8.72 1.45 16.48
N SER A 117 -9.37 1.05 15.41
CA SER A 117 -9.53 -0.34 15.00
C SER A 117 -8.52 -0.68 13.92
N HIS A 118 -7.28 -0.91 14.33
CA HIS A 118 -6.31 -1.58 13.47
C HIS A 118 -6.76 -3.03 13.28
N ARG A 119 -7.32 -3.38 12.11
CA ARG A 119 -7.18 -4.77 11.64
C ARG A 119 -5.86 -4.79 10.86
N PRO A 120 -4.75 -5.26 11.47
CA PRO A 120 -3.52 -5.40 10.72
C PRO A 120 -3.81 -6.31 9.51
N LEU A 121 -3.42 -5.84 8.34
CA LEU A 121 -3.38 -6.68 7.15
C LEU A 121 -2.35 -7.77 7.42
N ILE A 122 -2.84 -9.00 7.51
CA ILE A 122 -2.00 -10.17 7.72
C ILE A 122 -1.41 -10.52 6.35
N TYR A 123 -0.11 -10.41 6.23
CA TYR A 123 0.63 -10.77 5.03
C TYR A 123 1.95 -11.44 5.44
N GLY A 124 2.41 -12.39 4.64
CA GLY A 124 3.64 -13.11 4.93
C GLY A 124 3.65 -14.47 4.24
N LYS A 125 4.85 -15.02 4.04
CA LYS A 125 5.02 -16.38 3.57
C LYS A 125 5.11 -17.29 4.78
N LEU A 126 4.22 -18.27 4.88
CA LEU A 126 4.25 -19.25 5.95
C LEU A 126 5.24 -20.38 5.60
N GLU A 127 6.33 -20.48 6.36
CA GLU A 127 7.23 -21.63 6.25
C GLU A 127 6.63 -22.82 7.00
N ILE A 128 6.12 -23.78 6.23
CA ILE A 128 5.25 -24.86 6.74
C ILE A 128 5.97 -25.75 7.74
N ASN A 129 7.26 -26.05 7.52
CA ASN A 129 8.03 -26.89 8.42
C ASN A 129 8.24 -26.20 9.78
N ALA A 130 8.63 -24.91 9.77
CA ALA A 130 8.78 -24.11 10.98
C ALA A 130 7.45 -23.99 11.74
N PHE A 131 6.34 -23.79 11.03
CA PHE A 131 5.01 -23.75 11.64
C PHE A 131 4.63 -25.08 12.31
N VAL A 132 4.90 -26.22 11.65
CA VAL A 132 4.65 -27.56 12.22
C VAL A 132 5.53 -27.82 13.45
N ASP A 133 6.78 -27.37 13.45
CA ASP A 133 7.66 -27.48 14.60
C ASP A 133 7.16 -26.64 15.78
N CYS A 134 6.68 -25.41 15.53
CA CYS A 134 5.99 -24.61 16.54
C CYS A 134 4.72 -25.30 17.07
N LEU A 135 3.92 -25.92 16.20
CA LEU A 135 2.75 -26.69 16.63
C LEU A 135 3.15 -27.83 17.57
N LYS A 136 4.21 -28.58 17.25
CA LYS A 136 4.73 -29.66 18.11
C LYS A 136 5.18 -29.15 19.47
N GLN A 137 5.90 -28.02 19.51
CA GLN A 137 6.34 -27.38 20.76
C GLN A 137 5.16 -26.93 21.64
N GLU A 138 4.07 -26.49 21.01
CA GLU A 138 2.84 -26.04 21.68
C GLU A 138 1.91 -27.18 22.12
N GLY A 139 2.35 -28.44 21.97
CA GLY A 139 1.66 -29.65 22.43
C GLY A 139 0.95 -30.44 21.33
N PHE A 140 1.05 -30.05 20.05
CA PHE A 140 0.43 -30.73 18.92
C PHE A 140 1.39 -31.72 18.23
N ALA A 141 1.86 -32.73 18.98
CA ALA A 141 2.86 -33.68 18.51
C ALA A 141 2.40 -34.54 17.30
N GLU A 142 1.09 -34.76 17.16
CA GLU A 142 0.48 -35.62 16.14
C GLU A 142 0.19 -34.91 14.80
N ALA A 143 0.67 -33.67 14.62
CA ALA A 143 0.44 -32.92 13.38
C ALA A 143 1.03 -33.64 12.15
N LYS A 144 0.18 -34.03 11.21
CA LYS A 144 0.56 -34.64 9.92
C LYS A 144 0.43 -33.63 8.80
N VAL A 145 1.39 -33.64 7.88
CA VAL A 145 1.37 -32.77 6.69
C VAL A 145 1.06 -33.62 5.48
N GLU A 146 -0.02 -33.28 4.78
CA GLU A 146 -0.40 -33.87 3.51
C GLU A 146 -0.27 -32.82 2.39
N SER A 147 0.04 -33.30 1.19
CA SER A 147 0.07 -32.43 0.00
C SER A 147 -1.28 -32.55 -0.70
N SER A 148 -1.90 -31.41 -0.99
CA SER A 148 -3.12 -31.31 -1.80
C SER A 148 -2.75 -30.91 -3.23
N SER A 149 -3.70 -30.99 -4.17
CA SER A 149 -3.52 -30.53 -5.55
C SER A 149 -3.25 -29.01 -5.64
N THR A 150 -3.73 -28.24 -4.67
CA THR A 150 -3.69 -26.76 -4.63
C THR A 150 -2.74 -26.19 -3.57
N GLY A 151 -2.16 -27.02 -2.70
CA GLY A 151 -1.38 -26.53 -1.57
C GLY A 151 -0.97 -27.63 -0.59
N LYS A 152 -0.88 -27.29 0.70
CA LYS A 152 -0.61 -28.26 1.77
C LYS A 152 -1.72 -28.24 2.80
N MET A 153 -1.95 -29.38 3.42
CA MET A 153 -2.95 -29.57 4.46
C MET A 153 -2.26 -30.13 5.70
N ILE A 154 -2.49 -29.49 6.85
CA ILE A 154 -2.02 -29.98 8.13
C ILE A 154 -3.21 -30.58 8.86
N ILE A 155 -3.16 -31.89 9.08
CA ILE A 155 -4.17 -32.64 9.81
C ILE A 155 -3.70 -32.79 11.25
N LEU A 156 -4.52 -32.27 12.16
CA LEU A 156 -4.50 -32.57 13.59
C LEU A 156 -5.72 -33.46 13.90
N LYS A 157 -5.89 -33.89 15.16
CA LYS A 157 -7.00 -34.79 15.56
C LYS A 157 -8.37 -34.41 14.98
N ASP A 158 -8.94 -33.30 15.44
CA ASP A 158 -10.27 -32.82 15.04
C ASP A 158 -10.17 -31.46 14.34
N THR A 159 -9.04 -31.20 13.68
CA THR A 159 -8.77 -29.90 13.06
C THR A 159 -7.94 -30.05 11.80
N ILE A 160 -8.38 -29.36 10.75
CA ILE A 160 -7.71 -29.33 9.46
C ILE A 160 -7.29 -27.89 9.17
N ILE A 161 -6.01 -27.70 8.85
CA ILE A 161 -5.47 -26.41 8.42
C ILE A 161 -5.08 -26.54 6.96
N GLN A 162 -5.82 -25.89 6.07
CA GLN A 162 -5.53 -25.85 4.64
C GLN A 162 -4.76 -24.58 4.31
N ILE A 163 -3.60 -24.75 3.67
CA ILE A 163 -2.69 -23.67 3.27
C ILE A 163 -2.57 -23.72 1.74
N GLU A 164 -3.14 -22.72 1.10
CA GLU A 164 -3.12 -22.52 -0.35
C GLU A 164 -2.44 -21.18 -0.69
N ASP A 165 -2.22 -20.93 -1.98
CA ASP A 165 -1.60 -19.68 -2.40
C ASP A 165 -2.52 -18.48 -2.08
N GLY A 166 -2.07 -17.64 -1.15
CA GLY A 166 -2.81 -16.47 -0.67
C GLY A 166 -3.98 -16.76 0.28
N SER A 167 -4.22 -18.01 0.69
CA SER A 167 -5.31 -18.34 1.62
C SER A 167 -4.91 -19.37 2.68
N THR A 168 -5.45 -19.22 3.89
CA THR A 168 -5.32 -20.22 4.95
C THR A 168 -6.65 -20.41 5.66
N HIS A 169 -7.15 -21.64 5.67
CA HIS A 169 -8.43 -22.02 6.28
C HIS A 169 -8.18 -22.97 7.46
N ILE A 170 -8.69 -22.61 8.64
CA ILE A 170 -8.65 -23.45 9.84
C ILE A 170 -10.08 -23.95 10.09
N VAL A 171 -10.28 -25.27 9.98
CA VAL A 171 -11.55 -25.94 10.24
C VAL A 171 -11.42 -26.74 11.54
N CYS A 172 -12.07 -26.26 12.60
CA CYS A 172 -12.18 -26.95 13.89
C CYS A 172 -13.67 -27.25 14.16
N GLU A 173 -14.00 -28.44 14.66
CA GLU A 173 -15.37 -28.88 14.99
C GLU A 173 -15.98 -28.14 16.21
N GLY A 174 -16.05 -26.81 16.17
CA GLY A 174 -16.69 -25.97 17.19
C GLY A 174 -15.84 -25.59 18.40
N ASN A 175 -14.59 -26.04 18.48
CA ASN A 175 -13.68 -25.66 19.57
C ASN A 175 -13.04 -24.27 19.33
N GLU A 176 -13.71 -23.22 19.83
CA GLU A 176 -13.29 -21.82 19.65
C GLU A 176 -11.94 -21.51 20.31
N SER A 177 -11.70 -22.02 21.52
CA SER A 177 -10.45 -21.79 22.25
C SER A 177 -9.24 -22.34 21.51
N LEU A 178 -9.39 -23.54 20.92
CA LEU A 178 -8.38 -24.15 20.06
C LEU A 178 -8.15 -23.31 18.79
N ARG A 179 -9.24 -22.85 18.15
CA ARG A 179 -9.15 -22.00 16.94
C ARG A 179 -8.36 -20.73 17.21
N ILE A 180 -8.62 -20.07 18.35
CA ILE A 180 -7.89 -18.86 18.77
C ILE A 180 -6.41 -19.19 19.00
N LYS A 181 -6.09 -20.28 19.70
CA LYS A 181 -4.71 -20.71 19.94
C LYS A 181 -3.95 -20.95 18.62
N LEU A 182 -4.55 -21.69 17.69
CA LEU A 182 -3.96 -21.98 16.38
C LEU A 182 -3.75 -20.71 15.54
N ARG A 183 -4.74 -19.80 15.54
CA ARG A 183 -4.61 -18.49 14.90
C ARG A 183 -3.41 -17.73 15.45
N ASP A 184 -3.26 -17.67 16.77
CA ASP A 184 -2.19 -16.88 17.39
C ASP A 184 -0.80 -17.48 17.11
N ILE A 185 -0.67 -18.81 17.07
CA ILE A 185 0.56 -19.49 16.64
C ILE A 185 0.87 -19.18 15.17
N LEU A 186 -0.15 -19.21 14.30
CA LEU A 186 0.00 -18.91 12.88
C LEU A 186 0.45 -17.46 12.66
N LEU A 187 -0.17 -16.50 13.35
CA LEU A 187 0.20 -15.08 13.25
C LEU A 187 1.63 -14.81 13.71
N LYS A 188 2.11 -15.50 14.76
CA LYS A 188 3.52 -15.43 15.16
C LYS A 188 4.44 -15.91 14.05
N ASN A 189 4.10 -17.00 13.37
CA ASN A 189 4.92 -17.59 12.32
C ASN A 189 4.89 -16.80 11.00
N LEU A 190 3.85 -16.00 10.74
CA LEU A 190 3.79 -15.11 9.58
C LEU A 190 4.68 -13.87 9.73
N ASN A 191 4.77 -13.31 10.94
CA ASN A 191 5.56 -12.12 11.23
C ASN A 191 7.05 -12.43 11.54
N SER A 192 7.42 -13.71 11.61
CA SER A 192 8.77 -14.16 11.95
C SER A 192 9.69 -14.32 10.73
N ALA A 193 9.17 -14.18 9.51
CA ALA A 193 9.99 -14.13 8.30
C ALA A 193 10.63 -12.73 8.20
N SER A 194 11.76 -12.59 8.89
CA SER A 194 12.73 -11.51 8.73
C SER A 194 13.45 -11.66 7.40
#